data_AF-B4CV13-F1
#
_entry.id   AF-B4CV13-F1
#
_cell.length_a   1.000
_cell.length_b   1.000
_cell.length_c   1.000
_cell.angle_alpha   90.00
_cell.angle_beta   90.00
_cell.angle_gamma   90.00
#
_symmetry.space_group_name_H-M   'P 1'
#
loop_
_entity.id
_entity.type
_entity.pdbx_description
1 polymer ?
#
loop_
_entity_poly.entity_id
_entity_poly.type
_entity_poly.pdbx_seq_one_letter_code
_entity_poly.pdbx_strand_id
1 'polypeptide(L)'
;MPAIALSLSLVIGLSACGPRLADRNIDAVNKLYEQAEKSGKALSIKEVEAILGQPNRVESFPIEMQTTKDLPGVRYYYKQDGHTIELHFVDNKLIRRVDHFGETPAPEDSELHMIPRRPPSPEMTTPLPNTSEPKATAPTTPAPAQPRQPN
;
A
#
# COMPACT_ATOMS: atom_id res chain seq x y z
N MET A 1 -65.07 26.57 -14.78
CA MET A 1 -63.96 27.03 -15.65
C MET A 1 -63.09 28.00 -14.86
N PRO A 2 -61.80 28.13 -15.18
CA PRO A 2 -60.57 27.65 -14.51
C PRO A 2 -60.11 28.61 -13.37
N ALA A 3 -59.15 28.34 -12.48
CA ALA A 3 -57.72 28.02 -12.68
C ALA A 3 -57.17 27.45 -11.35
N ILE A 4 -56.52 26.28 -11.32
CA ILE A 4 -55.13 26.03 -11.72
C ILE A 4 -54.13 26.80 -10.82
N ALA A 5 -53.72 26.09 -9.77
CA ALA A 5 -52.34 25.69 -9.51
C ALA A 5 -51.37 26.60 -8.74
N LEU A 6 -50.38 25.87 -8.19
CA LEU A 6 -49.06 26.28 -7.76
C LEU A 6 -48.94 26.98 -6.39
N SER A 7 -48.82 26.16 -5.35
CA SER A 7 -47.83 26.43 -4.29
C SER A 7 -47.14 25.12 -3.85
N LEU A 8 -46.77 24.32 -4.84
CA LEU A 8 -45.71 23.32 -4.71
C LEU A 8 -44.38 24.07 -4.92
N SER A 9 -43.35 23.70 -4.15
CA SER A 9 -41.92 24.04 -4.33
C SER A 9 -41.37 25.15 -3.44
N LEU A 10 -41.04 24.82 -2.18
CA LEU A 10 -39.75 25.26 -1.62
C LEU A 10 -39.29 24.36 -0.45
N VAL A 11 -39.06 23.07 -0.72
CA VAL A 11 -38.22 22.22 0.13
C VAL A 11 -36.98 21.84 -0.68
N ILE A 12 -36.16 22.84 -0.99
CA ILE A 12 -34.80 22.61 -1.49
C ILE A 12 -33.89 23.39 -0.57
N GLY A 13 -33.34 22.71 0.44
CA GLY A 13 -32.54 23.35 1.46
C GLY A 13 -31.79 22.33 2.31
N LEU A 14 -30.67 21.85 1.76
CA LEU A 14 -29.47 21.47 2.51
C LEU A 14 -29.48 20.13 3.27
N SER A 15 -29.79 19.01 2.61
CA SER A 15 -29.22 17.71 3.00
C SER A 15 -27.88 17.45 2.31
N ALA A 16 -27.02 18.47 2.22
CA ALA A 16 -25.60 18.33 1.84
C ALA A 16 -24.70 18.29 3.09
N CYS A 17 -25.23 17.82 4.23
CA CYS A 17 -24.45 17.54 5.42
C CYS A 17 -23.81 16.14 5.25
N GLY A 18 -22.88 16.04 4.30
CA GLY A 18 -21.97 14.89 4.25
C GLY A 18 -21.05 14.92 5.48
N PRO A 19 -20.50 13.77 5.91
CA PRO A 19 -19.52 13.74 6.99
C PRO A 19 -18.31 14.59 6.56
N ARG A 20 -18.20 15.79 7.13
CA ARG A 20 -17.04 16.65 6.96
C ARG A 20 -16.06 16.33 8.07
N LEU A 21 -14.87 15.92 7.67
CA LEU A 21 -13.70 15.85 8.52
C LEU A 21 -13.31 17.27 8.91
N ALA A 22 -13.67 17.67 10.12
CA ALA A 22 -13.26 18.94 10.70
C ALA A 22 -11.91 18.77 11.41
N ASP A 23 -11.10 19.84 11.48
CA ASP A 23 -9.82 19.82 12.21
C ASP A 23 -9.99 19.39 13.67
N ARG A 24 -11.14 19.70 14.29
CA ARG A 24 -11.49 19.24 15.64
C ARG A 24 -11.48 17.72 15.79
N ASN A 25 -11.81 16.99 14.73
CA ASN A 25 -11.81 15.53 14.75
C ASN A 25 -10.36 15.01 14.65
N ILE A 26 -9.50 15.69 13.86
CA ILE A 26 -8.07 15.40 13.78
C ILE A 26 -7.41 15.63 15.15
N ASP A 27 -7.72 16.75 15.81
CA ASP A 27 -7.26 17.05 17.16
C ASP A 27 -7.70 15.99 18.17
N ALA A 28 -8.94 15.51 18.06
CA ALA A 28 -9.47 14.45 18.92
C ALA A 28 -8.70 13.14 18.72
N VAL A 29 -8.41 12.74 17.48
CA VAL A 29 -7.60 11.55 17.19
C VAL A 29 -6.18 11.72 17.73
N ASN A 30 -5.54 12.86 17.50
CA ASN A 30 -4.17 13.12 17.97
C ASN A 30 -4.09 13.11 19.51
N LYS A 31 -5.08 13.68 20.20
CA LYS A 31 -5.16 13.63 21.66
C LYS A 31 -5.33 12.21 22.19
N LEU A 32 -6.16 11.39 21.55
CA LEU A 32 -6.34 9.99 21.92
C LEU A 32 -5.10 9.16 21.62
N TYR A 33 -4.42 9.44 20.50
CA TYR A 33 -3.15 8.82 20.17
C TYR A 33 -2.10 9.10 21.26
N GLU A 34 -1.92 10.36 21.66
CA GLU A 34 -1.00 10.71 22.75
C GLU A 34 -1.36 10.03 24.08
N GLN A 35 -2.65 9.92 24.39
CA GLN A 35 -3.10 9.25 25.60
C GLN A 35 -2.85 7.73 25.56
N ALA A 36 -3.07 7.11 24.39
CA ALA A 36 -2.79 5.70 24.16
C ALA A 36 -1.28 5.43 24.28
N GLU A 37 -0.46 6.27 23.65
CA GLU A 37 1.00 6.18 23.66
C GLU A 37 1.56 6.25 25.08
N LYS A 38 1.09 7.20 25.89
CA LYS A 38 1.44 7.31 27.33
C LYS A 38 1.05 6.08 28.15
N SER A 39 0.03 5.35 27.72
CA SER A 39 -0.47 4.14 28.37
C SER A 39 0.17 2.86 27.81
N GLY A 40 1.08 2.95 26.84
CA GLY A 40 1.65 1.80 26.12
C GLY A 40 0.65 1.07 25.23
N LYS A 41 -0.48 1.72 24.91
CA LYS A 41 -1.51 1.23 23.98
C LYS A 41 -1.39 1.98 22.66
N ALA A 42 -1.99 1.44 21.61
CA ALA A 42 -2.06 2.13 20.32
C ALA A 42 -3.53 2.25 19.90
N LEU A 43 -3.84 3.31 19.17
CA LEU A 43 -5.19 3.57 18.69
C LEU A 43 -5.56 2.56 17.60
N SER A 44 -6.71 1.90 17.72
CA SER A 44 -7.17 0.95 16.72
C SER A 44 -7.83 1.63 15.52
N ILE A 45 -7.86 0.95 14.37
CA ILE A 45 -8.58 1.42 13.17
C ILE A 45 -10.02 1.82 13.52
N LYS A 46 -10.73 1.01 14.30
CA LYS A 46 -12.14 1.24 14.65
C LYS A 46 -12.35 2.51 15.47
N GLU A 47 -11.40 2.84 16.35
CA GLU A 47 -11.46 4.07 17.15
C GLU A 47 -11.23 5.30 16.26
N VAL A 48 -10.29 5.21 15.31
CA VAL A 48 -10.09 6.26 14.31
C VAL A 48 -11.33 6.44 13.44
N GLU A 49 -11.89 5.36 12.89
CA GLU A 49 -13.10 5.39 12.07
C GLU A 49 -14.32 5.92 12.83
N ALA A 50 -14.41 5.69 14.14
CA ALA A 50 -15.50 6.24 14.96
C ALA A 50 -15.44 7.77 15.07
N ILE A 51 -14.27 8.39 14.88
CA ILE A 51 -14.05 9.83 15.00
C ILE A 51 -13.99 10.51 13.63
N LEU A 52 -13.26 9.89 12.70
CA LEU A 52 -13.02 10.42 11.35
C LEU A 52 -14.07 9.96 10.33
N GLY A 53 -14.83 8.91 10.63
CA GLY A 53 -15.74 8.26 9.69
C GLY A 53 -15.01 7.29 8.76
N GLN A 54 -15.68 6.92 7.66
CA GLN A 54 -15.12 5.99 6.68
C GLN A 54 -14.08 6.69 5.79
N PRO A 55 -12.94 6.03 5.50
CA PRO A 55 -11.94 6.56 4.56
C PRO A 55 -12.46 6.56 3.12
N ASN A 56 -11.92 7.44 2.29
CA ASN A 56 -12.24 7.46 0.85
C ASN A 56 -11.57 6.30 0.10
N ARG A 57 -10.38 5.88 0.56
CA ARG A 57 -9.63 4.78 -0.03
C ARG A 57 -8.80 4.07 1.03
N VAL A 58 -8.69 2.76 0.88
CA VAL A 58 -7.88 1.90 1.74
C VAL A 58 -6.89 1.14 0.86
N GLU A 59 -5.62 1.13 1.25
CA GLU A 59 -4.57 0.34 0.59
C GLU A 59 -3.87 -0.55 1.62
N SER A 60 -3.87 -1.86 1.40
CA SER A 60 -3.08 -2.80 2.18
C SER A 60 -1.70 -2.97 1.57
N PHE A 61 -0.65 -2.93 2.38
CA PHE A 61 0.72 -3.18 1.96
C PHE A 61 1.37 -4.23 2.89
N PRO A 62 2.05 -5.25 2.34
CA PRO A 62 2.84 -6.15 3.16
C PRO A 62 4.08 -5.39 3.67
N ILE A 63 4.33 -5.44 4.97
CA ILE A 63 5.59 -4.97 5.56
C ILE A 63 6.47 -6.19 5.75
N GLU A 64 7.42 -6.38 4.83
CA GLU A 64 8.47 -7.38 4.96
C GLU A 64 9.44 -6.95 6.08
N MET A 65 9.10 -7.26 7.33
CA MET A 65 10.06 -7.17 8.43
C MET A 65 11.02 -8.36 8.36
N GLN A 66 12.32 -8.11 8.57
CA GLN A 66 13.37 -9.14 8.55
C GLN A 66 13.25 -10.20 9.67
N THR A 67 12.15 -10.22 10.42
CA THR A 67 11.89 -11.09 11.57
C THR A 67 10.63 -11.94 11.37
N THR A 68 10.70 -12.94 10.48
CA THR A 68 9.83 -14.14 10.40
C THR A 68 8.30 -13.96 10.23
N LYS A 69 7.73 -12.77 10.41
CA LYS A 69 6.27 -12.57 10.38
C LYS A 69 5.92 -11.31 9.59
N ASP A 70 5.31 -11.49 8.43
CA ASP A 70 4.73 -10.40 7.65
C ASP A 70 3.65 -9.70 8.50
N LEU A 71 3.88 -8.43 8.83
CA LEU A 71 2.88 -7.62 9.51
C LEU A 71 2.02 -6.93 8.44
N PRO A 72 0.69 -7.09 8.47
CA PRO A 72 -0.18 -6.39 7.55
C PRO A 72 -0.15 -4.89 7.88
N GLY A 73 0.35 -4.09 6.93
CA GLY A 73 0.22 -2.64 6.93
C GLY A 73 -1.03 -2.23 6.15
N VAL A 74 -1.72 -1.19 6.62
CA VAL A 74 -2.88 -0.61 5.92
C VAL A 74 -2.79 0.92 5.93
N ARG A 75 -3.06 1.55 4.79
CA ARG A 75 -3.07 3.01 4.59
C ARG A 75 -4.49 3.47 4.34
N TYR A 76 -4.92 4.46 5.09
CA TYR A 76 -6.25 5.05 4.94
C TYR A 76 -6.08 6.45 4.38
N TYR A 77 -6.79 6.75 3.30
CA TYR A 77 -6.76 8.05 2.64
C TYR A 77 -8.09 8.76 2.86
N TYR A 78 -8.02 9.93 3.50
CA TYR A 78 -9.16 10.83 3.67
C TYR A 78 -8.99 12.03 2.75
N LYS A 79 -9.98 12.28 1.89
CA LYS A 79 -9.98 13.36 0.91
C LYS A 79 -11.09 14.34 1.23
N GLN A 80 -10.73 15.60 1.44
CA GLN A 80 -11.69 16.67 1.67
C GLN A 80 -11.19 17.98 1.09
N ASP A 81 -12.08 18.70 0.39
CA ASP A 81 -11.83 20.05 -0.14
C ASP A 81 -10.52 20.16 -0.96
N GLY A 82 -10.12 19.08 -1.64
CA GLY A 82 -8.89 19.02 -2.46
C GLY A 82 -7.62 18.59 -1.70
N HIS A 83 -7.70 18.45 -0.38
CA HIS A 83 -6.61 17.97 0.46
C HIS A 83 -6.76 16.47 0.75
N THR A 84 -5.63 15.77 0.92
CA THR A 84 -5.59 14.35 1.26
C THR A 84 -4.76 14.15 2.53
N ILE A 85 -5.32 13.47 3.52
CA ILE A 85 -4.60 13.01 4.70
C ILE A 85 -4.40 11.50 4.57
N GLU A 86 -3.20 11.03 4.89
CA GLU A 86 -2.82 9.63 4.89
C GLU A 86 -2.58 9.15 6.33
N LEU A 87 -3.24 8.07 6.72
CA LEU A 87 -3.02 7.42 8.02
C LEU A 87 -2.41 6.05 7.81
N HIS A 88 -1.38 5.74 8.59
CA HIS A 88 -0.68 4.46 8.56
C HIS A 88 -1.07 3.59 9.75
N PHE A 89 -1.50 2.38 9.44
CA PHE A 89 -1.80 1.34 10.41
C PHE A 89 -0.88 0.15 10.21
N VAL A 90 -0.35 -0.39 11.30
CA VAL A 90 0.41 -1.65 11.33
C VAL A 90 -0.21 -2.52 12.42
N ASP A 91 -0.51 -3.79 12.12
CA ASP A 91 -1.19 -4.68 13.07
C ASP A 91 -2.49 -4.05 13.62
N ASN A 92 -3.25 -3.41 12.71
CA ASN A 92 -4.51 -2.70 13.00
C ASN A 92 -4.40 -1.53 14.00
N LYS A 93 -3.19 -1.02 14.22
CA LYS A 93 -2.90 0.07 15.15
C LYS A 93 -2.28 1.26 14.43
N LEU A 94 -2.75 2.46 14.78
CA LEU A 94 -2.21 3.72 14.27
C LEU A 94 -0.77 3.89 14.78
N ILE A 95 0.18 4.07 13.87
CA ILE A 95 1.60 4.18 14.19
C ILE A 95 2.13 5.62 14.19
N ARG A 96 1.35 6.56 13.67
CA ARG A 96 1.74 7.96 13.49
C ARG A 96 0.60 8.90 13.84
N ARG A 97 0.94 10.11 14.29
CA ARG A 97 0.00 11.23 14.41
C ARG A 97 -0.62 11.56 13.05
N VAL A 98 -1.83 12.07 13.09
CA VAL A 98 -2.57 12.48 11.90
C VAL A 98 -2.26 13.93 11.61
N ASP A 99 -1.79 14.21 10.39
CA ASP A 99 -1.50 15.58 9.95
C ASP A 99 -2.81 16.34 9.69
N HIS A 100 -2.81 17.66 9.90
CA HIS A 100 -3.97 18.51 9.61
C HIS A 100 -4.11 18.77 8.10
N PHE A 101 -5.32 19.14 7.67
CA PHE A 101 -5.56 19.48 6.27
C PHE A 101 -4.78 20.74 5.88
N GLY A 102 -3.94 20.62 4.85
CA GLY A 102 -3.14 21.73 4.34
C GLY A 102 -1.74 21.83 4.93
N GLU A 103 -1.42 21.03 5.95
CA GLU A 103 -0.03 20.71 6.23
C GLU A 103 0.48 19.79 5.12
N THR A 104 1.59 20.19 4.49
CA THR A 104 2.26 19.31 3.54
C THR A 104 2.85 18.17 4.37
N PRO A 105 2.45 16.90 4.14
CA PRO A 105 3.05 15.79 4.86
C PRO A 105 4.56 15.87 4.64
N ALA A 106 5.32 15.90 5.74
CA ALA A 106 6.77 16.00 5.66
C ALA A 106 7.28 14.90 4.71
N PRO A 107 8.10 15.23 3.69
CA PRO A 107 8.47 14.33 2.60
C PRO A 107 9.37 13.16 3.03
N GLU A 108 9.52 12.90 4.33
CA GLU A 108 10.55 12.04 4.91
C GLU A 108 10.20 10.54 4.83
N ASP A 109 8.95 10.17 4.51
CA ASP A 109 8.51 8.76 4.49
C ASP A 109 7.99 8.27 3.13
N SER A 110 7.96 9.12 2.10
CA SER A 110 7.71 8.66 0.71
C SER A 110 8.92 7.93 0.10
N GLU A 111 10.08 7.95 0.78
CA GLU A 111 11.32 7.30 0.32
C GLU A 111 11.53 5.85 0.83
N LEU A 112 10.63 5.28 1.65
CA LEU A 112 10.72 3.85 2.00
C LEU A 112 10.07 2.90 0.97
N HIS A 113 9.61 3.41 -0.17
CA HIS A 113 9.13 2.61 -1.31
C HIS A 113 9.63 3.14 -2.66
N MET A 114 10.91 3.47 -2.75
CA MET A 114 11.64 3.33 -4.00
C MET A 114 12.99 2.68 -3.71
N ILE A 115 13.00 1.35 -3.61
CA ILE A 115 14.10 0.65 -4.27
C ILE A 115 13.75 0.80 -5.77
N PRO A 116 14.43 1.64 -6.56
CA PRO A 116 14.36 1.48 -7.99
C PRO A 116 14.77 0.04 -8.25
N ARG A 117 13.85 -0.80 -8.73
CA ARG A 117 14.21 -2.08 -9.33
C ARG A 117 15.26 -1.73 -10.36
N ARG A 118 16.51 -2.02 -10.04
CA ARG A 118 17.63 -1.99 -10.98
C ARG A 118 17.10 -2.75 -12.20
N PRO A 119 16.97 -2.13 -13.39
CA PRO A 119 16.74 -2.93 -14.57
C PRO A 119 17.88 -3.96 -14.60
N PRO A 120 17.61 -5.23 -14.92
CA PRO A 120 18.68 -6.21 -15.05
C PRO A 120 19.70 -5.60 -16.00
N SER A 121 20.94 -5.43 -15.54
CA SER A 121 22.05 -5.11 -16.44
C SER A 121 21.95 -6.11 -17.59
N PRO A 122 21.87 -5.67 -18.86
CA PRO A 122 22.15 -6.57 -19.94
C PRO A 122 23.61 -7.00 -19.76
N GLU A 123 23.81 -8.26 -19.37
CA GLU A 123 25.09 -8.92 -19.55
C GLU A 123 25.42 -8.81 -21.04
N MET A 124 26.26 -7.84 -21.38
CA MET A 124 27.13 -7.96 -22.53
C MET A 124 27.99 -9.20 -22.28
N THR A 125 27.89 -10.21 -23.14
CA THR A 125 29.05 -10.70 -23.91
C THR A 125 28.54 -11.68 -24.96
N THR A 126 28.29 -11.16 -26.16
CA THR A 126 28.36 -11.99 -27.37
C THR A 126 29.83 -12.35 -27.57
N PRO A 127 30.12 -13.63 -27.88
CA PRO A 127 30.91 -13.87 -29.07
C PRO A 127 30.30 -15.03 -29.88
N LEU A 128 30.00 -14.74 -31.14
CA LEU A 128 29.73 -15.71 -32.20
C LEU A 128 31.03 -15.92 -33.01
N PRO A 129 31.07 -16.96 -33.86
CA PRO A 129 31.96 -18.11 -33.76
C PRO A 129 33.24 -17.94 -34.59
N ASN A 130 34.29 -18.69 -34.28
CA ASN A 130 35.31 -18.96 -35.30
C ASN A 130 35.77 -20.41 -35.28
N THR A 131 35.48 -21.05 -36.41
CA THR A 131 35.88 -22.39 -36.84
C THR A 131 37.41 -22.46 -36.98
N SER A 132 38.03 -23.50 -36.42
CA SER A 132 39.25 -24.16 -36.94
C SER A 132 39.52 -25.45 -36.17
N GLU A 133 39.11 -26.58 -36.74
CA GLU A 133 39.70 -27.92 -36.54
C GLU A 133 41.16 -27.96 -37.09
N PRO A 134 41.98 -29.03 -36.98
CA PRO A 134 41.80 -30.34 -36.33
C PRO A 134 43.03 -30.84 -35.50
N LYS A 135 42.93 -32.06 -34.93
CA LYS A 135 43.91 -33.18 -35.08
C LYS A 135 44.26 -33.95 -33.78
N ALA A 136 43.72 -35.18 -33.71
CA ALA A 136 44.31 -36.44 -33.25
C ALA A 136 44.80 -36.53 -31.77
N THR A 137 44.71 -37.61 -31.00
CA THR A 137 44.63 -39.06 -31.24
C THR A 137 44.22 -39.69 -29.90
N ALA A 138 43.27 -40.61 -29.87
CA ALA A 138 43.22 -41.62 -28.81
C ALA A 138 42.54 -42.89 -29.37
N PRO A 139 43.22 -44.05 -29.34
CA PRO A 139 42.66 -45.29 -29.84
C PRO A 139 41.98 -46.11 -28.72
N THR A 140 41.08 -47.00 -29.15
CA THR A 140 40.77 -48.32 -28.56
C THR A 140 39.57 -48.44 -27.59
N THR A 141 38.37 -48.56 -28.16
CA THR A 141 37.37 -49.68 -28.11
C THR A 141 37.66 -50.92 -27.20
N PRO A 142 36.69 -51.78 -26.72
CA PRO A 142 35.21 -51.82 -26.84
C PRO A 142 34.41 -52.04 -25.51
N ALA A 143 33.07 -52.05 -25.66
CA ALA A 143 31.99 -52.44 -24.72
C ALA A 143 32.01 -53.93 -24.25
N PRO A 144 31.13 -54.34 -23.30
CA PRO A 144 29.77 -54.83 -23.64
C PRO A 144 28.67 -54.39 -22.62
N ALA A 145 27.48 -53.93 -23.02
CA ALA A 145 26.27 -54.66 -23.46
C ALA A 145 25.42 -55.36 -22.36
N GLN A 146 24.30 -54.68 -22.00
CA GLN A 146 22.95 -55.19 -21.62
C GLN A 146 22.75 -56.07 -20.35
N PRO A 147 21.50 -56.30 -19.82
CA PRO A 147 20.16 -56.00 -20.35
C PRO A 147 19.16 -55.31 -19.38
N ARG A 148 18.02 -54.91 -19.96
CA ARG A 148 16.77 -54.50 -19.30
C ARG A 148 16.23 -55.58 -18.35
N GLN A 149 15.57 -55.18 -17.26
CA GLN A 149 14.30 -55.82 -16.86
C GLN A 149 13.33 -54.83 -16.20
N PRO A 150 12.02 -55.00 -16.42
CA PRO A 150 10.95 -54.21 -15.82
C PRO A 150 10.48 -54.82 -14.49
N ASN A 151 9.84 -54.01 -13.66
CA ASN A 151 8.77 -54.48 -12.77
C ASN A 151 7.70 -53.40 -12.67
#